data_AF-A0A9W3AC87-F1
#
_entry.id   AF-A0A9W3AC87-F1
#
_cell.length_a   1.000
_cell.length_b   1.000
_cell.length_c   1.000
_cell.angle_alpha   90.00
_cell.angle_beta   90.00
_cell.angle_gamma   90.00
#
_symmetry.space_group_name_H-M   'P 1'
#
loop_
_entity.id
_entity.type
_entity.pdbx_description
1 polymer ?
#
loop_
_entity_poly.entity_id
_entity_poly.type
_entity_poly.pdbx_seq_one_letter_code
_entity_poly.pdbx_strand_id
1 'polypeptide(L)'
;MHTNMSFLFLNPQKYWAETSVFIVLYSKFIEFMDTMFFILRKHFRQLTFLHVYHHALTVIILWLGLRFLPRGPVILFPLLNTFVHTLMYTYYALTTLGYNMSSCKKYLTMIQIAQQTMFLIACLLYQINDCRYVKTLGKFVVVYVFSLLVLFFNFYVKSYIRGASNIEHNNKEMIKRKDE
;
A
#
# COMPACT_ATOMS: atom_id res chain seq x y z
N MET A 1 38.66 3.54 -7.67
CA MET A 1 37.70 2.41 -7.62
C MET A 1 38.26 1.31 -6.72
N HIS A 2 38.42 1.58 -5.43
CA HIS A 2 38.89 0.62 -4.42
C HIS A 2 38.23 1.00 -3.08
N THR A 3 36.94 0.68 -2.95
CA THR A 3 36.25 0.73 -1.65
C THR A 3 36.59 -0.55 -0.92
N ASN A 4 37.37 -0.38 0.15
CA ASN A 4 37.85 -1.39 1.08
C ASN A 4 36.80 -2.46 1.41
N MET A 5 37.09 -3.71 1.00
CA MET A 5 36.38 -4.92 1.43
C MET A 5 36.38 -5.07 2.97
N SER A 6 37.27 -4.38 3.68
CA SER A 6 37.38 -4.34 5.13
C SER A 6 36.26 -3.54 5.82
N PHE A 7 35.58 -2.62 5.12
CA PHE A 7 34.45 -1.85 5.67
C PHE A 7 33.16 -2.68 5.74
N LEU A 8 33.05 -3.72 4.91
CA LEU A 8 31.92 -4.66 4.88
C LEU A 8 31.79 -5.49 6.18
N PHE A 9 32.90 -5.78 6.86
CA PHE A 9 32.91 -6.63 8.07
C PHE A 9 32.79 -5.85 9.38
N LEU A 10 32.99 -4.53 9.37
CA LEU A 10 33.01 -3.71 10.60
C LEU A 10 31.61 -3.30 11.10
N ASN A 11 30.57 -3.42 10.28
CA ASN A 11 29.19 -3.10 10.67
C ASN A 11 28.16 -3.91 9.85
N PRO A 12 27.98 -5.21 10.15
CA PRO A 12 27.04 -6.06 9.40
C PRO A 12 25.63 -5.47 9.43
N GLN A 13 25.17 -4.95 10.57
CA GLN A 13 23.83 -4.37 10.68
C GLN A 13 23.60 -3.16 9.77
N LYS A 14 24.64 -2.34 9.55
CA LYS A 14 24.58 -1.16 8.67
C LYS A 14 24.55 -1.58 7.21
N TYR A 15 25.32 -2.60 6.82
CA TYR A 15 25.31 -3.13 5.46
C TYR A 15 23.96 -3.77 5.09
N TRP A 16 23.38 -4.58 5.99
CA TRP A 16 22.06 -5.16 5.79
C TRP A 16 20.99 -4.09 5.67
N ALA A 17 21.02 -3.05 6.52
CA ALA A 17 20.06 -1.95 6.45
C ALA A 17 20.15 -1.19 5.11
N GLU A 18 21.36 -0.81 4.67
CA GLU A 18 21.54 -0.08 3.41
C GLU A 18 21.16 -0.96 2.20
N THR A 19 21.51 -2.26 2.22
CA THR A 19 21.14 -3.20 1.16
C THR A 19 19.63 -3.45 1.10
N SER A 20 18.96 -3.61 2.25
CA SER A 20 17.50 -3.75 2.32
C SER A 20 16.78 -2.51 1.76
N VAL A 21 17.32 -1.32 2.00
CA VAL A 21 16.79 -0.07 1.46
C VAL A 21 16.86 -0.07 -0.08
N PHE A 22 18.00 -0.47 -0.65
CA PHE A 22 18.15 -0.61 -2.12
C PHE A 22 17.21 -1.66 -2.73
N ILE A 23 17.03 -2.80 -2.05
CA ILE A 23 16.11 -3.85 -2.52
C ILE A 23 14.67 -3.37 -2.50
N VAL A 24 14.23 -2.73 -1.40
CA VAL A 24 12.86 -2.19 -1.28
C VAL A 24 12.62 -1.09 -2.32
N LEU A 25 13.60 -0.23 -2.57
CA LEU A 25 13.59 0.77 -3.63
C LEU A 25 13.36 0.17 -5.01
N TYR A 26 14.17 -0.83 -5.34
CA TYR A 26 14.13 -1.46 -6.64
C TYR A 26 12.82 -2.20 -6.85
N SER A 27 12.33 -2.91 -5.83
CA SER A 27 11.00 -3.54 -5.85
C SER A 27 9.88 -2.52 -6.05
N LYS A 28 9.94 -1.36 -5.38
CA LYS A 28 8.94 -0.29 -5.54
C LYS A 28 8.99 0.38 -6.92
N PHE A 29 10.17 0.48 -7.52
CA PHE A 29 10.33 0.96 -8.90
C PHE A 29 9.75 -0.04 -9.92
N ILE A 30 9.95 -1.34 -9.70
CA ILE A 30 9.34 -2.40 -10.55
C ILE A 30 7.81 -2.37 -10.43
N GLU A 31 7.26 -2.25 -9.22
CA GLU A 31 5.80 -2.11 -9.03
C GLU A 31 5.23 -0.87 -9.75
N PHE A 32 5.99 0.22 -9.80
CA PHE A 32 5.63 1.42 -10.57
C PHE A 32 5.67 1.19 -12.09
N MET A 33 6.67 0.43 -12.56
CA MET A 33 6.75 0.05 -13.97
C MET A 33 5.57 -0.83 -14.39
N ASP A 34 5.12 -1.76 -13.53
CA ASP A 34 3.96 -2.61 -13.78
C ASP A 34 2.68 -1.76 -13.95
N THR A 35 2.52 -0.71 -13.12
CA THR A 35 1.45 0.28 -13.26
C THR A 35 1.54 1.06 -14.56
N MET A 36 2.74 1.49 -14.95
CA MET A 36 2.97 2.20 -16.20
C MET A 36 2.64 1.34 -17.42
N PHE A 37 2.99 0.04 -17.39
CA PHE A 37 2.65 -0.92 -18.43
C PHE A 37 1.14 -1.18 -18.53
N PHE A 38 0.41 -1.24 -17.40
CA PHE A 38 -1.05 -1.33 -17.41
C PHE A 38 -1.72 -0.09 -18.01
N ILE A 39 -1.19 1.10 -17.73
CA ILE A 39 -1.67 2.37 -18.31
C ILE A 39 -1.40 2.37 -19.82
N LEU A 40 -0.21 1.94 -20.25
CA LEU A 40 0.15 1.85 -21.67
C LEU A 40 -0.71 0.83 -22.43
N ARG A 41 -1.07 -0.31 -21.80
CA ARG A 41 -1.94 -1.35 -22.39
C ARG A 41 -3.43 -1.00 -22.42
N LYS A 42 -3.85 0.18 -21.92
CA LYS A 42 -5.26 0.59 -21.82
C LYS A 42 -6.17 -0.38 -21.06
N HIS A 43 -5.62 -1.18 -20.14
CA HIS A 43 -6.40 -2.14 -19.35
C HIS A 43 -6.98 -1.48 -18.08
N PHE A 44 -7.92 -0.54 -18.28
CA PHE A 44 -8.42 0.36 -17.23
C PHE A 44 -9.35 -0.30 -16.19
N ARG A 45 -9.74 -1.57 -16.39
CA ARG A 45 -10.69 -2.25 -15.50
C ARG A 45 -10.13 -2.51 -14.09
N GLN A 46 -8.80 -2.54 -13.95
CA GLN A 46 -8.09 -2.70 -12.67
C GLN A 46 -7.42 -1.39 -12.18
N LEU A 47 -7.22 -0.40 -13.05
CA LEU A 47 -6.64 0.91 -12.74
C LEU A 47 -7.68 1.85 -12.13
N THR A 48 -7.91 1.71 -10.82
CA THR A 48 -8.71 2.69 -10.08
C THR A 48 -7.91 3.96 -9.83
N PHE A 49 -8.60 5.10 -9.67
CA PHE A 49 -7.97 6.37 -9.27
C PHE A 49 -7.11 6.21 -8.01
N LEU A 50 -7.55 5.38 -7.05
CA LEU A 50 -6.81 5.03 -5.83
C LEU A 50 -5.43 4.46 -6.14
N HIS A 51 -5.35 3.56 -7.11
CA HIS A 51 -4.11 2.87 -7.46
C HIS A 51 -3.09 3.84 -8.08
N VAL A 52 -3.52 4.67 -9.04
CA VAL A 52 -2.64 5.65 -9.69
C VAL A 52 -2.19 6.72 -8.71
N TYR A 53 -3.10 7.25 -7.88
CA TYR A 53 -2.80 8.23 -6.85
C TYR A 53 -1.77 7.69 -5.85
N HIS A 54 -1.98 6.47 -5.34
CA HIS A 54 -1.06 5.82 -4.43
C HIS A 54 0.32 5.61 -5.05
N HIS A 55 0.40 4.94 -6.21
CA HIS A 55 1.69 4.57 -6.83
C HIS A 55 2.53 5.78 -7.25
N ALA A 56 1.92 6.85 -7.76
CA ALA A 56 2.64 8.06 -8.13
C ALA A 56 3.26 8.75 -6.90
N LEU A 57 2.49 8.91 -5.83
CA LEU A 57 2.95 9.60 -4.62
C LEU A 57 3.90 8.74 -3.77
N THR A 58 3.74 7.41 -3.72
CA THR A 58 4.67 6.55 -2.96
C THR A 58 6.08 6.60 -3.52
N VAL A 59 6.28 6.64 -4.84
CA VAL A 59 7.61 6.75 -5.45
C VAL A 59 8.28 8.07 -5.07
N ILE A 60 7.53 9.17 -5.13
CA ILE A 60 8.02 10.52 -4.76
C ILE A 60 8.39 10.57 -3.27
N ILE A 61 7.50 10.07 -2.39
CA ILE A 61 7.72 10.06 -0.94
C ILE A 61 8.88 9.15 -0.57
N LEU A 62 9.03 8.01 -1.23
CA LEU A 62 10.15 7.11 -1.01
C LEU A 62 11.47 7.77 -1.42
N TRP A 63 11.52 8.39 -2.59
CA TRP A 63 12.71 9.11 -3.07
C TRP A 63 13.11 10.26 -2.14
N LEU A 64 12.14 11.07 -1.70
CA LEU A 64 12.38 12.14 -0.71
C LEU A 64 12.80 11.55 0.64
N GLY A 65 12.16 10.47 1.07
CA GLY A 65 12.47 9.81 2.33
C GLY A 65 13.92 9.33 2.39
N LEU A 66 14.45 8.79 1.31
CA LEU A 66 15.85 8.34 1.25
C LEU A 66 16.85 9.48 1.29
N ARG A 67 16.51 10.60 0.64
CA ARG A 67 17.38 11.76 0.57
C ARG A 67 17.46 12.50 1.91
N PHE A 68 16.39 12.48 2.70
CA PHE A 68 16.28 13.29 3.91
C PHE A 68 16.27 12.48 5.21
N LEU A 69 16.08 11.15 5.17
CA LEU A 69 15.88 10.31 6.36
C LEU A 69 16.89 9.16 6.43
N PRO A 70 18.17 9.45 6.69
CA PRO A 70 19.13 8.41 6.94
C PRO A 70 18.92 7.87 8.37
N ARG A 71 18.42 6.63 8.45
CA ARG A 71 18.57 5.71 9.60
C ARG A 71 17.55 5.87 10.74
N GLY A 72 16.55 4.99 10.71
CA GLY A 72 15.68 4.69 11.85
C GLY A 72 14.89 3.39 11.61
N PRO A 73 14.07 2.92 12.59
CA PRO A 73 13.18 1.75 12.46
C PRO A 73 12.08 1.91 11.39
N VAL A 74 12.10 3.02 10.65
CA VAL A 74 11.20 3.39 9.55
C VAL A 74 11.17 2.33 8.43
N ILE A 75 12.20 1.47 8.32
CA ILE A 75 12.31 0.39 7.32
C ILE A 75 11.31 -0.75 7.56
N LEU A 76 10.83 -0.95 8.80
CA LEU A 76 9.87 -2.01 9.11
C LEU A 76 8.51 -1.80 8.44
N PHE A 77 8.12 -0.55 8.21
CA PHE A 77 6.84 -0.22 7.57
C PHE A 77 6.81 -0.59 6.07
N PRO A 78 7.79 -0.18 5.24
CA PRO A 78 7.90 -0.66 3.87
C PRO A 78 7.95 -2.19 3.75
N LEU A 79 8.60 -2.88 4.68
CA LEU A 79 8.65 -4.35 4.69
C LEU A 79 7.26 -4.96 4.93
N LEU A 80 6.53 -4.51 5.96
CA LEU A 80 5.16 -4.95 6.21
C LEU A 80 4.21 -4.60 5.06
N ASN A 81 4.35 -3.42 4.46
CA ASN A 81 3.58 -3.02 3.30
C ASN A 81 3.84 -3.96 2.12
N THR A 82 5.10 -4.26 1.83
CA THR A 82 5.47 -5.18 0.74
C THR A 82 4.91 -6.57 0.99
N PHE A 83 4.92 -7.06 2.24
CA PHE A 83 4.30 -8.34 2.59
C PHE A 83 2.80 -8.38 2.31
N VAL A 84 2.03 -7.38 2.77
CA VAL A 84 0.58 -7.28 2.51
C VAL A 84 0.30 -7.13 1.01
N HIS A 85 1.16 -6.41 0.29
CA HIS A 85 1.04 -6.18 -1.14
C HIS A 85 1.32 -7.46 -1.94
N THR A 86 2.29 -8.28 -1.52
CA THR A 86 2.52 -9.63 -2.06
C THR A 86 1.27 -10.50 -1.91
N LEU A 87 0.60 -10.48 -0.74
CA LEU A 87 -0.65 -11.23 -0.56
C LEU A 87 -1.76 -10.77 -1.51
N MET A 88 -1.85 -9.45 -1.75
CA MET A 88 -2.81 -8.88 -2.68
C MET A 88 -2.51 -9.29 -4.13
N TYR A 89 -1.24 -9.30 -4.57
CA TYR A 89 -0.90 -9.76 -5.91
C TYR A 89 -1.13 -11.26 -6.09
N THR A 90 -0.80 -12.07 -5.09
CA THR A 90 -1.12 -13.50 -5.09
C THR A 90 -2.61 -13.73 -5.25
N TYR A 91 -3.45 -12.96 -4.56
CA TYR A 91 -4.90 -13.00 -4.74
C TYR A 91 -5.32 -12.69 -6.18
N TYR A 92 -4.78 -11.61 -6.77
CA TYR A 92 -5.11 -11.28 -8.15
C TYR A 92 -4.68 -12.38 -9.12
N ALA A 93 -3.47 -12.94 -8.96
CA ALA A 93 -2.99 -14.06 -9.76
C ALA A 93 -3.94 -15.27 -9.69
N LEU A 94 -4.36 -15.67 -8.48
CA LEU A 94 -5.29 -16.78 -8.28
C LEU A 94 -6.67 -16.52 -8.91
N THR A 95 -7.19 -15.29 -8.80
CA THR A 95 -8.46 -14.94 -9.45
C THR A 95 -8.36 -14.93 -10.98
N THR A 96 -7.20 -14.58 -11.55
CA THR A 96 -6.97 -14.66 -13.01
C THR A 96 -6.86 -16.10 -13.51
N LEU A 97 -6.45 -17.04 -12.65
CA LEU A 97 -6.42 -18.48 -12.92
C LEU A 97 -7.80 -19.15 -12.78
N GLY A 98 -8.86 -18.38 -12.50
CA GLY A 98 -10.24 -18.89 -12.42
C GLY A 98 -10.66 -19.40 -11.04
N TYR A 99 -9.83 -19.25 -10.00
CA TYR A 99 -10.24 -19.61 -8.64
C TYR A 99 -11.23 -18.58 -8.08
N ASN A 100 -12.38 -19.06 -7.61
CA ASN A 100 -13.43 -18.20 -7.05
C ASN A 100 -13.13 -17.82 -5.59
N MET A 101 -12.28 -16.80 -5.42
CA MET A 101 -11.85 -16.29 -4.10
C MET A 101 -12.61 -15.01 -3.67
N SER A 102 -13.88 -14.86 -4.04
CA SER A 102 -14.66 -13.64 -3.77
C SER A 102 -14.71 -13.24 -2.28
N SER A 103 -14.81 -14.22 -1.38
CA SER A 103 -14.80 -13.99 0.08
C SER A 103 -13.47 -13.45 0.62
N CYS A 104 -12.33 -13.90 0.06
CA CYS A 104 -11.00 -13.47 0.48
C CYS A 104 -10.74 -11.98 0.20
N LYS A 105 -11.42 -11.42 -0.81
CA LYS A 105 -11.30 -10.01 -1.20
C LYS A 105 -11.60 -9.05 -0.04
N LYS A 106 -12.64 -9.36 0.76
CA LYS A 106 -13.05 -8.53 1.89
C LYS A 106 -11.97 -8.51 2.98
N TYR A 107 -11.44 -9.68 3.33
CA TYR A 107 -10.39 -9.81 4.34
C TYR A 107 -9.10 -9.11 3.92
N LEU A 108 -8.70 -9.23 2.65
CA LEU A 108 -7.55 -8.50 2.11
C LEU A 108 -7.71 -6.99 2.23
N THR A 109 -8.89 -6.47 1.89
CA THR A 109 -9.19 -5.03 2.02
C THR A 109 -9.15 -4.58 3.48
N MET A 110 -9.65 -5.39 4.41
CA MET A 110 -9.59 -5.09 5.85
C MET A 110 -8.15 -5.08 6.38
N ILE A 111 -7.31 -6.02 5.95
CA ILE A 111 -5.89 -6.06 6.32
C ILE A 111 -5.15 -4.82 5.79
N GLN A 112 -5.43 -4.40 4.55
CA GLN A 112 -4.85 -3.18 3.97
C GLN A 112 -5.24 -1.91 4.75
N ILE A 113 -6.52 -1.77 5.11
CA ILE A 113 -7.01 -0.65 5.93
C ILE A 113 -6.34 -0.66 7.31
N ALA A 114 -6.24 -1.83 7.95
CA ALA A 114 -5.57 -1.96 9.24
C ALA A 114 -4.07 -1.58 9.15
N GLN A 115 -3.36 -2.07 8.13
CA GLN A 115 -1.94 -1.75 7.90
C GLN A 115 -1.73 -0.24 7.68
N GLN A 116 -2.59 0.40 6.90
CA GLN A 116 -2.53 1.83 6.64
C GLN A 116 -2.84 2.66 7.89
N THR A 117 -3.77 2.19 8.74
CA THR A 117 -4.17 2.86 9.99
C THR A 117 -3.07 2.78 11.04
N MET A 118 -2.46 1.61 11.23
CA MET A 118 -1.31 1.44 12.11
C MET A 118 -0.15 2.34 11.70
N PHE A 119 0.09 2.47 10.39
CA PHE A 119 1.11 3.39 9.88
C PHE A 119 0.78 4.86 10.19
N LEU A 120 -0.47 5.29 10.00
CA LEU A 120 -0.90 6.66 10.34
C LEU A 120 -0.65 6.97 11.81
N ILE A 121 -1.05 6.08 12.72
CA ILE A 121 -0.85 6.23 14.17
C ILE A 121 0.64 6.34 14.49
N ALA A 122 1.46 5.46 13.91
CA ALA A 122 2.91 5.51 14.12
C ALA A 122 3.53 6.83 13.62
N CYS A 123 3.12 7.34 12.47
CA CYS A 123 3.57 8.65 11.97
C CYS A 123 3.19 9.80 12.91
N LEU A 124 1.97 9.78 13.47
CA LEU A 124 1.50 10.79 14.43
C LEU A 124 2.28 10.73 15.75
N LEU A 125 2.49 9.53 16.31
CA LEU A 125 3.29 9.33 17.52
C LEU A 125 4.74 9.79 17.32
N TYR A 126 5.30 9.52 16.14
CA TYR A 126 6.64 9.94 15.78
C TYR A 126 6.76 11.46 15.68
N GLN A 127 5.75 12.14 15.12
CA GLN A 127 5.71 13.61 15.04
C GLN A 127 5.66 14.30 16.42
N ILE A 128 5.03 13.66 17.42
CA ILE A 128 4.89 14.21 18.77
C ILE A 128 6.19 14.03 19.57
N ASN A 129 6.87 12.89 19.43
CA ASN A 129 8.02 12.53 20.27
C ASN A 129 9.37 13.02 19.74
N ASP A 130 9.54 13.19 18.42
CA ASP A 130 10.84 13.49 17.82
C ASP A 130 10.97 14.94 17.34
N CYS A 131 11.72 15.76 18.10
CA CYS A 131 11.80 17.21 17.88
C CYS A 131 12.79 17.62 16.76
N ARG A 132 13.59 16.68 16.22
CA ARG A 132 14.70 16.95 15.28
C ARG A 132 14.46 16.53 13.82
N TYR A 133 13.28 16.00 13.50
CA TYR A 133 12.97 15.53 12.15
C TYR A 133 12.56 16.67 11.22
N VAL A 134 12.64 16.47 9.90
CA VAL A 134 12.14 17.42 8.88
C VAL A 134 10.61 17.52 9.01
N LYS A 135 10.14 18.37 9.94
CA LYS A 135 8.74 18.45 10.39
C LYS A 135 7.79 18.65 9.21
N THR A 136 8.23 19.37 8.19
CA THR A 136 7.47 19.63 6.95
C THR A 136 7.21 18.36 6.14
N LEU A 137 8.24 17.54 5.87
CA LEU A 137 8.07 16.29 5.09
C LEU A 137 7.18 15.29 5.82
N GLY A 138 7.37 15.14 7.14
CA GLY A 138 6.54 14.24 7.94
C GLY A 138 5.06 14.64 7.95
N LYS A 139 4.75 15.95 7.99
CA LYS A 139 3.36 16.45 7.89
C LYS A 139 2.74 16.11 6.53
N PHE A 140 3.49 16.27 5.44
CA PHE A 140 3.02 15.86 4.10
C PHE A 140 2.72 14.37 4.04
N VAL A 141 3.56 13.53 4.63
CA VAL A 141 3.33 12.07 4.70
C VAL A 141 2.06 11.74 5.49
N VAL A 142 1.82 12.39 6.63
CA VAL A 142 0.59 12.18 7.42
C VAL A 142 -0.66 12.53 6.62
N VAL A 143 -0.67 13.69 5.94
CA VAL A 143 -1.80 14.13 5.11
C VAL A 143 -2.06 13.15 3.96
N TYR A 144 -0.99 12.68 3.30
CA TYR A 144 -1.08 11.68 2.24
C TYR A 144 -1.62 10.33 2.73
N VAL A 145 -1.10 9.83 3.85
CA VAL A 145 -1.57 8.57 4.43
C VAL A 145 -3.04 8.66 4.85
N PHE A 146 -3.44 9.80 5.40
CA PHE A 146 -4.83 10.05 5.76
C PHE A 146 -5.75 10.09 4.52
N SER A 147 -5.34 10.76 3.44
CA SER A 147 -6.14 10.82 2.21
C SER A 147 -6.34 9.43 1.60
N LEU A 148 -5.31 8.58 1.61
CA LEU A 148 -5.40 7.18 1.18
C LEU A 148 -6.36 6.36 2.04
N LEU A 149 -6.30 6.52 3.35
CA LEU A 149 -7.16 5.80 4.28
C LEU A 149 -8.65 6.10 4.01
N VAL A 150 -8.98 7.39 3.80
CA VAL A 150 -10.34 7.81 3.43
C VAL A 150 -10.78 7.16 2.12
N LEU A 151 -9.88 7.09 1.15
CA LEU A 151 -10.17 6.56 -0.18
C LEU A 151 -10.37 5.04 -0.16
N PHE A 152 -9.57 4.31 0.63
CA PHE A 152 -9.77 2.89 0.92
C PHE A 152 -11.06 2.62 1.69
N PHE A 153 -11.39 3.45 2.67
CA PHE A 153 -12.63 3.33 3.42
C PHE A 153 -13.85 3.56 2.52
N ASN A 154 -13.80 4.57 1.64
CA ASN A 154 -14.84 4.82 0.65
C ASN A 154 -15.01 3.62 -0.30
N PHE A 155 -13.90 3.07 -0.81
CA PHE A 155 -13.92 1.84 -1.60
C PHE A 155 -14.57 0.68 -0.85
N TYR A 156 -14.26 0.50 0.44
CA TYR A 156 -14.84 -0.54 1.28
C TYR A 156 -16.36 -0.37 1.46
N VAL A 157 -16.81 0.83 1.82
CA VAL A 157 -18.24 1.14 1.99
C VAL A 157 -19.01 0.93 0.70
N LYS A 158 -18.49 1.44 -0.42
CA LYS A 158 -19.13 1.30 -1.74
C LYS A 158 -19.23 -0.16 -2.18
N SER A 159 -18.16 -0.93 -2.00
CA SER A 159 -18.08 -2.30 -2.54
C SER A 159 -18.76 -3.34 -1.65
N TYR A 160 -18.68 -3.19 -0.33
CA TYR A 160 -19.12 -4.24 0.61
C TYR A 160 -20.37 -3.89 1.41
N ILE A 161 -20.59 -2.63 1.77
CA ILE A 161 -21.75 -2.24 2.57
C ILE A 161 -22.93 -1.91 1.64
N ARG A 162 -22.75 -0.92 0.75
CA ARG A 162 -23.79 -0.51 -0.20
C ARG A 162 -24.07 -1.59 -1.25
N GLY A 163 -23.03 -2.29 -1.71
CA GLY A 163 -23.18 -3.42 -2.62
C GLY A 163 -24.04 -4.55 -2.05
N ALA A 164 -23.81 -4.93 -0.78
CA ALA A 164 -24.60 -5.97 -0.12
C ALA A 164 -26.06 -5.54 0.10
N SER A 165 -26.29 -4.29 0.52
CA SER A 165 -27.64 -3.75 0.74
C SER A 165 -28.47 -3.73 -0.55
N ASN A 166 -27.88 -3.36 -1.70
CA ASN A 166 -28.58 -3.37 -2.99
C ASN A 166 -28.97 -4.79 -3.44
N ILE A 167 -28.11 -5.79 -3.20
CA ILE A 167 -28.42 -7.19 -3.51
C ILE A 167 -29.58 -7.69 -2.64
N GLU A 168 -29.56 -7.35 -1.35
CA GLU A 168 -30.64 -7.73 -0.43
C GLU A 168 -31.97 -7.09 -0.82
N HIS A 169 -31.96 -5.81 -1.20
CA HIS A 169 -33.16 -5.10 -1.67
C HIS A 169 -33.73 -5.73 -2.95
N ASN A 170 -32.88 -5.96 -3.97
CA ASN A 170 -33.30 -6.59 -5.22
C ASN A 170 -33.84 -8.01 -5.01
N ASN A 171 -33.26 -8.80 -4.11
CA ASN A 171 -33.79 -10.13 -3.76
C ASN A 171 -35.17 -10.03 -3.12
N LYS A 172 -35.40 -9.07 -2.21
CA LYS A 172 -36.74 -8.84 -1.62
C LYS A 172 -37.77 -8.45 -2.67
N GLU A 173 -37.41 -7.60 -3.63
CA GLU A 173 -38.30 -7.25 -4.75
C GLU A 173 -38.60 -8.43 -5.67
N MET A 174 -37.59 -9.27 -5.98
CA MET A 174 -37.80 -10.46 -6.82
C MET A 174 -38.70 -11.50 -6.14
N ILE A 175 -38.61 -11.66 -4.82
CA ILE A 175 -39.50 -12.55 -4.06
C ILE A 175 -40.94 -12.01 -4.13
N LYS A 176 -41.14 -10.71 -3.87
CA LYS A 176 -42.47 -10.08 -3.94
C LYS A 176 -43.15 -10.27 -5.31
N ARG A 177 -42.40 -10.18 -6.42
CA ARG A 177 -42.93 -10.40 -7.78
C ARG A 177 -43.28 -11.84 -8.12
N LYS A 178 -42.80 -12.84 -7.36
CA LYS A 178 -43.16 -14.25 -7.57
C LYS A 178 -44.45 -14.64 -6.84
N ASP A 179 -44.87 -13.85 -5.87
CA ASP A 179 -46.03 -14.08 -5.02
C ASP A 179 -47.29 -13.34 -5.52
N GLU A 180 -47.16 -12.53 -6.59
CA GLU A 180 -48.23 -11.82 -7.33
C GLU A 180 -48.58 -12.58 -8.63
#